data_AF-X1EVG1-F1
#
_entry.id   AF-X1EVG1-F1
#
_cell.length_a   1.000
_cell.length_b   1.000
_cell.length_c   1.000
_cell.angle_alpha   90.00
_cell.angle_beta   90.00
_cell.angle_gamma   90.00
#
_symmetry.space_group_name_H-M   'P 1'
#
loop_
_entity.id
_entity.type
_entity.pdbx_description
1 polymer ?
#
loop_
_entity_poly.entity_id
_entity_poly.type
_entity_poly.pdbx_seq_one_letter_code
_entity_poly.pdbx_strand_id
1 'polypeptide(L)'
;MMSQQENFGYYKGDNFSGVKLPYGQEKMAMYIILPDEGVNLDSVIESLDTDRWKDILESFSSKKVYISMPRYKMEYGIKLLNNVLINLGMGIAFDPL
;
A
#
# COMPACT_ATOMS: atom_id res chain seq x y z
N MET A 1 -13.35 13.35 9.16
CA MET A 1 -12.64 12.06 9.34
C MET A 1 -13.66 10.96 9.61
N MET A 2 -13.37 9.73 9.19
CA MET A 2 -14.10 8.52 9.59
C MET A 2 -13.30 7.87 10.71
N SER A 3 -13.98 7.47 11.79
CA SER A 3 -13.35 6.84 12.95
C SER A 3 -14.14 5.60 13.38
N GLN A 4 -13.47 4.49 13.60
CA GLN A 4 -14.08 3.23 14.02
C GLN A 4 -13.16 2.47 14.97
N GLN A 5 -13.72 1.64 15.85
CA GLN A 5 -12.95 0.78 16.75
C GLN A 5 -13.52 -0.64 16.74
N GLU A 6 -12.87 -1.54 16.01
CA GLU A 6 -13.30 -2.92 15.84
C GLU A 6 -12.09 -3.85 15.74
N ASN A 7 -12.33 -5.14 15.54
CA ASN A 7 -11.27 -6.09 15.24
C ASN A 7 -10.94 -6.02 13.75
N PHE A 8 -9.69 -5.65 13.43
CA PHE A 8 -9.16 -5.64 12.07
C PHE A 8 -7.94 -6.54 12.00
N GLY A 9 -7.57 -6.95 10.78
CA GLY A 9 -6.23 -7.48 10.56
C GLY A 9 -5.23 -6.36 10.80
N TYR A 10 -4.34 -6.52 11.76
CA TYR A 10 -3.29 -5.57 12.10
C TYR A 10 -1.93 -6.24 12.08
N TYR A 11 -0.95 -5.49 11.62
CA TYR A 11 0.45 -5.86 11.66
C TYR A 11 1.29 -4.65 12.07
N LYS A 12 2.29 -4.88 12.92
CA LYS A 12 3.32 -3.88 13.25
C LYS A 12 4.62 -4.41 12.68
N GLY A 13 5.09 -3.79 11.61
CA GLY A 13 6.37 -4.14 10.98
C GLY A 13 7.48 -3.20 11.43
N ASP A 14 8.65 -3.35 10.81
CA ASP A 14 9.78 -2.45 11.01
C ASP A 14 9.49 -1.12 10.32
N ASN A 15 9.33 -0.06 11.14
CA ASN A 15 9.11 1.33 10.71
C ASN A 15 7.74 1.62 10.08
N PHE A 16 6.76 0.71 10.19
CA PHE A 16 5.39 0.97 9.75
C PHE A 16 4.35 0.15 10.53
N SER A 17 3.10 0.58 10.43
CA SER A 17 1.92 -0.15 10.86
C SER A 17 1.04 -0.48 9.65
N GLY A 18 0.54 -1.71 9.59
CA GLY A 18 -0.38 -2.18 8.57
C GLY A 18 -1.78 -2.40 9.14
N VAL A 19 -2.82 -2.05 8.38
CA VAL A 19 -4.19 -2.49 8.64
C VAL A 19 -4.86 -3.06 7.39
N LYS A 20 -5.57 -4.18 7.56
CA LYS A 20 -6.36 -4.87 6.53
C LYS A 20 -7.84 -4.58 6.76
N LEU A 21 -8.47 -3.92 5.79
CA LEU A 21 -9.89 -3.58 5.78
C LEU A 21 -10.63 -4.41 4.71
N PRO A 22 -11.33 -5.49 5.08
CA PRO A 22 -12.10 -6.29 4.13
C PRO A 22 -13.31 -5.52 3.59
N TYR A 23 -13.65 -5.78 2.32
CA TYR A 23 -14.87 -5.29 1.69
C TYR A 23 -15.86 -6.43 1.45
N GLY A 24 -17.13 -6.20 1.82
CA GLY A 24 -18.21 -7.16 1.58
C GLY A 24 -17.91 -8.54 2.19
N GLN A 25 -18.04 -9.60 1.40
CA GLN A 25 -17.78 -10.98 1.81
C GLN A 25 -16.28 -11.34 1.74
N GLU A 26 -15.40 -10.41 2.12
CA GLU A 26 -13.95 -10.58 2.25
C GLU A 26 -13.16 -11.02 0.99
N LYS A 27 -13.79 -11.05 -0.19
CA LYS A 27 -13.10 -11.35 -1.46
C LYS A 27 -12.06 -10.30 -1.85
N MET A 28 -12.18 -9.10 -1.29
CA MET A 28 -11.27 -7.98 -1.50
C MET A 28 -10.97 -7.31 -0.17
N ALA A 29 -9.77 -6.77 -0.02
CA ALA A 29 -9.40 -5.98 1.13
C ALA A 29 -8.51 -4.81 0.71
N MET A 30 -8.66 -3.68 1.38
CA MET A 30 -7.68 -2.59 1.35
C MET A 30 -6.62 -2.87 2.41
N TYR A 31 -5.36 -2.90 1.97
CA TYR A 31 -4.20 -2.94 2.85
C TYR A 31 -3.63 -1.53 2.94
N ILE A 32 -3.63 -0.95 4.13
CA ILE A 32 -3.09 0.38 4.39
C ILE A 32 -1.78 0.19 5.13
N ILE A 33 -0.70 0.68 4.53
CA ILE A 33 0.62 0.75 5.15
C ILE A 33 0.85 2.20 5.58
N LEU A 34 1.00 2.41 6.88
CA LEU A 34 1.22 3.71 7.49
C LEU A 34 2.64 3.72 8.08
N PRO A 35 3.58 4.49 7.49
CA PRO A 35 4.90 4.69 8.10
C PRO A 35 4.77 5.19 9.53
N ASP A 36 5.69 4.78 10.39
CA ASP A 36 5.77 5.30 11.75
C ASP A 36 6.17 6.78 11.73
N GLU A 37 5.92 7.47 12.85
CA GLU A 37 6.28 8.88 12.98
C GLU A 37 7.79 9.08 12.77
N GLY A 38 8.15 10.03 11.91
CA GLY A 38 9.54 10.30 11.54
C GLY A 38 10.11 9.38 10.45
N VAL A 39 9.38 8.36 10.00
CA VAL A 39 9.78 7.49 8.90
C VAL A 39 9.35 8.09 7.57
N ASN A 40 10.29 8.19 6.63
CA ASN A 40 10.01 8.69 5.29
C ASN A 40 9.22 7.64 4.47
N LEU A 41 8.14 8.08 3.81
CA LEU A 41 7.30 7.22 2.98
C LEU A 41 8.06 6.53 1.84
N ASP A 42 8.94 7.26 1.13
CA ASP A 42 9.73 6.74 0.01
C ASP A 42 10.63 5.59 0.48
N SER A 43 11.20 5.67 1.69
CA SER A 43 12.01 4.58 2.25
C SER A 43 11.19 3.30 2.49
N VAL A 44 9.90 3.44 2.84
CA VAL A 44 9.00 2.29 2.97
C VAL A 44 8.68 1.73 1.59
N ILE A 45 8.41 2.58 0.59
CA ILE A 45 8.13 2.18 -0.79
C ILE A 45 9.32 1.44 -1.40
N GLU A 46 10.54 1.97 -1.26
CA GLU A 46 11.77 1.37 -1.77
C GLU A 46 12.09 0.03 -1.11
N SER A 47 11.65 -0.18 0.13
CA SER A 47 11.81 -1.46 0.82
C SER A 47 10.87 -2.55 0.32
N LEU A 48 9.80 -2.20 -0.41
CA LEU A 48 8.81 -3.17 -0.87
C LEU A 48 9.30 -3.91 -2.12
N ASP A 49 9.42 -5.22 -1.97
CA ASP A 49 9.56 -6.18 -3.05
C ASP A 49 8.52 -7.30 -2.91
N THR A 50 8.57 -8.28 -3.80
CA THR A 50 7.63 -9.41 -3.82
C THR A 50 7.64 -10.21 -2.53
N ASP A 51 8.83 -10.46 -1.96
CA ASP A 51 8.99 -11.32 -0.78
C ASP A 51 8.52 -10.58 0.47
N ARG A 52 8.98 -9.34 0.66
CA ARG A 52 8.53 -8.49 1.77
C ARG A 52 7.02 -8.25 1.72
N TRP A 53 6.45 -8.06 0.53
CA TRP A 53 5.01 -7.91 0.40
C TRP A 53 4.26 -9.17 0.81
N LYS A 54 4.75 -10.35 0.40
CA LYS A 54 4.18 -11.63 0.82
C LYS A 54 4.24 -11.81 2.35
N ASP A 55 5.39 -11.50 2.95
CA ASP A 55 5.57 -11.57 4.40
C ASP A 55 4.60 -10.64 5.14
N ILE A 56 4.39 -9.42 4.63
CA ILE A 56 3.41 -8.48 5.15
C ILE A 56 2.01 -9.09 5.13
N LEU A 57 1.60 -9.67 3.99
CA LEU A 57 0.27 -10.28 3.84
C LEU A 57 0.03 -11.44 4.82
N GLU A 58 1.05 -12.22 5.11
CA GLU A 58 0.99 -13.36 6.04
C GLU A 58 1.07 -12.94 7.52
N SER A 59 1.61 -11.75 7.82
CA SER A 59 1.83 -11.28 9.19
C SER A 59 0.60 -10.64 9.87
N PHE A 60 -0.48 -10.41 9.13
CA PHE A 60 -1.70 -9.82 9.69
C PHE A 60 -2.39 -10.76 10.67
N SER A 61 -2.75 -10.23 11.84
CA SER A 61 -3.52 -10.95 12.86
C SER A 61 -4.68 -10.09 13.36
N SER A 62 -5.77 -10.73 13.77
CA SER A 62 -6.95 -10.01 14.27
C SER A 62 -6.64 -9.31 15.59
N LYS A 63 -6.75 -7.98 15.62
CA LYS A 63 -6.57 -7.17 16.83
C LYS A 63 -7.61 -6.05 16.89
N LYS A 64 -7.96 -5.63 18.11
CA LYS A 64 -8.82 -4.46 18.33
C LYS A 64 -8.03 -3.20 17.98
N VAL A 65 -8.42 -2.50 16.91
CA VAL A 65 -7.74 -1.29 16.41
C VAL A 65 -8.70 -0.12 16.38
N TYR A 66 -8.23 1.04 16.85
CA TYR A 66 -8.88 2.32 16.60
C TYR A 66 -8.32 2.92 15.31
N ILE A 67 -9.18 3.11 14.31
CA ILE A 67 -8.80 3.65 13.00
C ILE A 67 -9.39 5.04 12.88
N SER A 68 -8.57 6.01 12.46
CA SER A 68 -9.00 7.33 12.01
C SER A 68 -8.49 7.54 10.58
N MET A 69 -9.42 7.71 9.63
CA MET A 69 -9.10 7.82 8.21
C MET A 69 -9.78 9.06 7.60
N PRO A 70 -9.06 9.89 6.85
CA PRO A 70 -9.69 10.96 6.08
C PRO A 70 -10.55 10.37 4.96
N ARG A 71 -11.71 10.98 4.70
CA ARG A 71 -12.44 10.72 3.45
C ARG A 71 -11.74 11.51 2.37
N TYR A 72 -11.21 10.83 1.36
CA TYR A 72 -10.59 11.48 0.21
C TYR A 72 -11.05 10.80 -1.08
N LYS A 73 -10.94 11.54 -2.18
CA LYS A 73 -11.08 11.05 -3.55
C LYS A 73 -9.78 11.37 -4.26
N MET A 74 -9.21 10.38 -4.93
CA MET A 74 -8.03 10.55 -5.76
C MET A 74 -8.39 10.20 -7.19
N GLU A 75 -8.06 11.08 -8.12
CA GLU A 75 -8.14 10.83 -9.55
C GLU A 75 -6.72 10.88 -10.10
N TYR A 76 -6.27 9.81 -10.74
CA TYR A 76 -4.93 9.73 -11.30
C TYR A 76 -5.00 9.74 -12.82
N GLY A 77 -4.26 10.66 -13.42
CA GLY A 77 -4.32 10.96 -14.85
C GLY A 77 -2.96 10.95 -15.52
N ILE A 78 -2.08 9.99 -15.21
CA ILE A 78 -0.91 9.79 -16.06
C ILE A 78 -1.38 9.37 -17.44
N LYS A 79 -1.13 10.24 -18.42
CA LYS A 79 -1.44 9.98 -19.84
C LYS A 79 -0.26 9.40 -20.61
N LEU A 80 0.94 9.44 -20.03
CA LEU A 80 2.19 9.05 -20.70
C LEU A 80 3.00 8.14 -19.78
N LEU A 81 3.07 6.84 -20.13
CA LEU A 81 3.81 5.83 -19.39
C LEU A 81 5.21 5.56 -19.97
N ASN A 82 5.55 6.18 -21.11
CA ASN A 82 6.76 5.86 -21.88
C ASN A 82 8.01 5.87 -20.99
N ASN A 83 8.29 6.95 -20.26
CA ASN A 83 9.48 7.04 -19.41
C ASN A 83 9.51 5.95 -18.31
N VAL A 84 8.36 5.65 -17.70
CA VAL A 84 8.27 4.62 -16.66
C VAL A 84 8.55 3.24 -17.25
N LEU A 85 7.97 2.94 -18.42
CA LEU A 85 8.15 1.65 -19.10
C LEU A 85 9.55 1.50 -19.67
N ILE A 86 10.16 2.56 -20.20
CA ILE A 86 11.57 2.58 -20.64
C ILE A 86 12.48 2.25 -19.45
N ASN A 87 12.26 2.89 -18.30
CA ASN A 87 13.04 2.60 -17.08
C ASN A 87 12.84 1.16 -16.57
N LEU A 88 11.71 0.54 -16.87
CA LEU A 88 11.43 -0.88 -16.59
C LEU A 88 12.01 -1.83 -17.66
N GLY A 89 12.73 -1.32 -18.66
CA GLY A 89 13.42 -2.11 -19.69
C GLY A 89 12.71 -2.17 -21.05
N MET A 90 11.60 -1.44 -21.24
CA MET A 90 10.81 -1.44 -22.48
C MET A 90 11.27 -0.37 -23.50
N GLY A 91 12.57 -0.10 -23.59
CA GLY A 91 13.12 0.94 -24.48
C GLY A 91 12.72 0.79 -25.95
N ILE A 92 12.90 -0.43 -26.48
CA ILE A 92 12.72 -0.75 -27.91
C ILE A 92 11.30 -0.43 -28.41
N ALA A 93 10.28 -0.53 -27.56
CA ALA A 93 8.91 -0.24 -27.94
C ALA A 93 8.66 1.25 -28.26
N PHE A 94 9.57 2.13 -27.85
CA PHE A 94 9.48 3.57 -28.02
C PHE A 94 10.63 4.16 -28.85
N ASP A 95 11.53 3.32 -29.37
CA ASP A 95 12.60 3.77 -30.24
C ASP A 95 12.02 4.17 -31.62
N PRO A 96 12.33 5.37 -32.13
CA PRO A 96 12.01 5.72 -33.51
C PRO A 96 12.85 4.87 -34.46
N LEU A 97 12.19 4.18 -35.39
CA LEU A 97 12.80 3.42 -36.48
C LEU A 97 13.77 4.27 -37.33
#